data_AF-A0A375EC64-F1
#
_entry.id   AF-A0A375EC64-F1
#
_cell.length_a   1.000
_cell.length_b   1.000
_cell.length_c   1.000
_cell.angle_alpha   90.00
_cell.angle_beta   90.00
_cell.angle_gamma   90.00
#
_symmetry.space_group_name_H-M   'P 1'
#
loop_
_entity.id
_entity.type
_entity.pdbx_description
1 polymer ?
#
loop_
_entity_poly.entity_id
_entity_poly.type
_entity_poly.pdbx_seq_one_letter_code
_entity_poly.pdbx_strand_id
1 'polypeptide(L)'
;MSHIESPWTRLASRTARALLTRKGATYEDAVIALRSIGVRDSPKSLELRVQRGSLKFSSFLQLLCALHADLPCEFQRVVEERDSWESACQRLVLDLLTQNAISLDELARRLDESGIHINTTQVQSLVSKGSFSLAFLLQVGYVLPIRALERYVDLSDIAKAASESVLTP
;
A
#
# COMPACT_ATOMS: atom_id res chain seq x y z
N MET A 1 22.20 -8.71 -6.41
CA MET A 1 21.86 -7.27 -6.32
C MET A 1 21.27 -7.05 -4.94
N SER A 2 21.99 -6.37 -4.07
CA SER A 2 21.52 -5.95 -2.75
C SER A 2 20.27 -5.09 -2.95
N HIS A 3 19.14 -5.52 -2.37
CA HIS A 3 17.97 -4.66 -2.24
C HIS A 3 18.43 -3.51 -1.34
N ILE A 4 18.60 -2.30 -1.89
CA ILE A 4 18.76 -1.13 -1.05
C ILE A 4 17.39 -0.94 -0.39
N GLU A 5 17.31 -1.27 0.90
CA GLU A 5 16.12 -0.99 1.69
C GLU A 5 15.94 0.53 1.74
N SER A 6 14.83 1.02 1.19
CA SER A 6 14.47 2.42 1.35
C SER A 6 13.67 2.60 2.65
N PRO A 7 13.61 3.83 3.20
CA PRO A 7 12.71 4.14 4.30
C PRO A 7 11.26 3.69 4.02
N TRP A 8 10.80 3.84 2.78
CA TRP A 8 9.47 3.43 2.34
C TRP A 8 9.26 1.91 2.33
N THR A 9 10.23 1.11 1.89
CA THR A 9 10.10 -0.35 1.94
C THR A 9 10.14 -0.86 3.38
N ARG A 10 10.96 -0.23 4.26
CA ARG A 10 10.96 -0.55 5.69
C ARG A 10 9.61 -0.21 6.34
N LEU A 11 9.01 0.92 5.99
CA LEU A 11 7.69 1.30 6.48
C LEU A 11 6.59 0.35 5.98
N ALA A 12 6.59 -0.02 4.70
CA ALA A 12 5.66 -1.00 4.14
C ALA A 12 5.78 -2.36 4.85
N SER A 13 7.02 -2.80 5.13
CA SER A 13 7.28 -4.02 5.88
C SER A 13 6.72 -3.97 7.31
N ARG A 14 6.93 -2.85 8.03
CA ARG A 14 6.40 -2.64 9.38
C ARG A 14 4.87 -2.61 9.37
N THR A 15 4.27 -1.92 8.42
CA THR A 15 2.81 -1.81 8.24
C THR A 15 2.17 -3.19 8.06
N ALA A 16 2.72 -4.03 7.19
CA ALA A 16 2.22 -5.38 6.97
C ALA A 16 2.41 -6.29 8.21
N ARG A 17 3.57 -6.20 8.89
CA ARG A 17 3.81 -6.95 10.14
C ARG A 17 2.87 -6.53 11.26
N ALA A 18 2.65 -5.23 11.42
CA ALA A 18 1.75 -4.70 12.44
C ALA A 18 0.30 -5.20 12.25
N LEU A 19 -0.16 -5.32 11.00
CA LEU A 19 -1.46 -5.95 10.70
C LEU A 19 -1.52 -7.40 11.22
N LEU A 20 -0.51 -8.22 10.90
CA LEU A 20 -0.46 -9.62 11.33
C LEU A 20 -0.44 -9.74 12.86
N THR A 21 0.43 -8.96 13.52
CA THR A 21 0.52 -8.92 14.98
C THR A 21 -0.80 -8.50 15.62
N ARG A 22 -1.44 -7.44 15.11
CA ARG A 22 -2.72 -6.96 15.62
C ARG A 22 -3.85 -7.98 15.47
N LYS A 23 -3.80 -8.81 14.44
CA LYS A 23 -4.77 -9.89 14.21
C LYS A 23 -4.36 -11.22 14.85
N GLY A 24 -3.24 -11.26 15.58
CA GLY A 24 -2.74 -12.48 16.21
C GLY A 24 -2.43 -13.60 15.21
N ALA A 25 -2.10 -13.24 13.96
CA ALA A 25 -1.94 -14.19 12.86
C ALA A 25 -0.46 -14.42 12.53
N THR A 26 -0.08 -15.68 12.32
CA THR A 26 1.21 -16.00 11.68
C THR A 26 1.12 -15.89 10.15
N TYR A 27 2.23 -16.10 9.45
CA TYR A 27 2.21 -16.17 7.98
C TYR A 27 1.43 -17.40 7.48
N GLU A 28 1.43 -18.50 8.23
CA GLU A 28 0.62 -19.68 7.97
C GLU A 28 -0.87 -19.36 8.08
N ASP A 29 -1.28 -18.71 9.18
CA ASP A 29 -2.67 -18.29 9.38
C ASP A 29 -3.12 -17.34 8.28
N ALA A 30 -2.28 -16.36 7.92
CA ALA A 30 -2.56 -15.41 6.85
C ALA A 30 -2.76 -16.12 5.50
N VAL A 31 -1.94 -17.11 5.16
CA VAL A 31 -2.09 -17.87 3.91
C VAL A 31 -3.33 -18.76 3.93
N ILE A 32 -3.68 -19.36 5.06
CA ILE A 32 -4.94 -20.11 5.22
C ILE A 32 -6.12 -19.17 5.00
N ALA A 33 -6.11 -17.99 5.62
CA ALA A 33 -7.14 -16.98 5.47
C ALA A 33 -7.23 -16.48 4.02
N LEU A 34 -6.11 -16.23 3.34
CA LEU A 34 -6.08 -15.82 1.93
C LEU A 34 -6.74 -16.86 0.99
N ARG A 35 -6.63 -18.15 1.30
CA ARG A 35 -7.31 -19.20 0.52
C ARG A 35 -8.83 -19.10 0.60
N SER A 36 -9.38 -18.65 1.73
CA SER A 36 -10.83 -18.48 1.88
C SER A 36 -11.43 -17.43 0.92
N ILE A 37 -10.60 -16.49 0.46
CA ILE A 37 -10.97 -15.47 -0.53
C ILE A 37 -10.41 -15.77 -1.93
N GLY A 38 -10.00 -17.01 -2.19
CA GLY A 38 -9.53 -17.48 -3.50
C GLY A 38 -8.08 -17.13 -3.85
N VAL A 39 -7.30 -16.57 -2.92
CA VAL A 39 -5.90 -16.19 -3.15
C VAL A 39 -4.97 -17.33 -2.75
N ARG A 40 -4.18 -17.83 -3.71
CA ARG A 40 -3.17 -18.87 -3.46
C ARG A 40 -1.80 -18.24 -3.25
N ASP A 41 -1.21 -18.55 -2.10
CA ASP A 41 0.13 -18.09 -1.72
C ASP A 41 0.81 -19.16 -0.85
N SER A 42 2.07 -18.92 -0.47
CA SER A 42 2.81 -19.76 0.49
C SER A 42 3.36 -18.92 1.63
N PRO A 43 3.46 -19.46 2.87
CA PRO A 43 3.94 -18.69 4.02
C PRO A 43 5.31 -18.06 3.76
N LYS A 44 6.24 -18.84 3.20
CA LYS A 44 7.59 -18.39 2.84
C LYS A 44 7.59 -17.24 1.81
N SER A 45 6.72 -17.30 0.80
CA SER A 45 6.63 -16.26 -0.24
C SER A 45 6.04 -14.97 0.31
N LEU A 46 4.99 -15.09 1.14
CA LEU A 46 4.39 -13.96 1.84
C LEU A 46 5.39 -13.30 2.79
N GLU A 47 6.04 -14.10 3.64
CA GLU A 47 7.05 -13.65 4.58
C GLU A 47 8.17 -12.90 3.86
N LEU A 48 8.70 -13.45 2.77
CA LEU A 48 9.79 -12.82 2.01
C LEU A 48 9.38 -11.46 1.43
N ARG A 49 8.15 -11.33 0.92
CA ARG A 49 7.63 -10.04 0.42
C ARG A 49 7.42 -9.03 1.55
N VAL A 50 6.92 -9.48 2.69
CA VAL A 50 6.73 -8.63 3.88
C VAL A 50 8.07 -8.17 4.42
N GLN A 51 9.04 -9.07 4.61
CA GLN A 51 10.38 -8.72 5.08
C GLN A 51 11.06 -7.69 4.18
N ARG A 52 10.98 -7.87 2.85
CA ARG A 52 11.58 -6.95 1.88
C ARG A 52 10.80 -5.66 1.65
N GLY A 53 9.59 -5.53 2.20
CA GLY A 53 8.72 -4.39 1.93
C GLY A 53 8.25 -4.31 0.47
N SER A 54 8.26 -5.43 -0.26
CA SER A 54 7.90 -5.53 -1.68
C SER A 54 6.45 -6.00 -1.90
N LEU A 55 5.64 -6.00 -0.84
CA LEU A 55 4.23 -6.35 -0.90
C LEU A 55 3.48 -5.38 -1.83
N LYS A 56 2.70 -5.93 -2.78
CA LYS A 56 1.76 -5.13 -3.57
C LYS A 56 0.64 -4.61 -2.69
N PHE A 57 0.07 -3.45 -3.03
CA PHE A 57 -1.09 -2.95 -2.31
C PHE A 57 -2.29 -3.89 -2.45
N SER A 58 -2.49 -4.51 -3.61
CA SER A 58 -3.55 -5.53 -3.80
C SER A 58 -3.40 -6.70 -2.81
N SER A 59 -2.18 -7.18 -2.59
CA SER A 59 -1.90 -8.20 -1.57
C SER A 59 -2.15 -7.72 -0.15
N PHE A 60 -1.89 -6.45 0.16
CA PHE A 60 -2.21 -5.89 1.46
C PHE A 60 -3.73 -5.78 1.68
N LEU A 61 -4.50 -5.33 0.68
CA LEU A 61 -5.97 -5.34 0.72
C LEU A 61 -6.52 -6.75 0.91
N GLN A 62 -5.95 -7.74 0.22
CA GLN A 62 -6.31 -9.15 0.40
C GLN A 62 -6.09 -9.61 1.85
N LEU A 63 -4.96 -9.25 2.46
CA LEU A 63 -4.69 -9.56 3.87
C LEU A 63 -5.70 -8.88 4.80
N LEU A 64 -6.02 -7.61 4.56
CA LEU A 64 -7.03 -6.88 5.34
C LEU A 64 -8.38 -7.61 5.29
N CYS A 65 -8.81 -8.04 4.10
CA CYS A 65 -10.07 -8.75 3.93
C CYS A 65 -10.04 -10.15 4.56
N ALA A 66 -8.99 -10.93 4.27
CA ALA A 66 -8.85 -12.29 4.75
C ALA A 66 -8.77 -12.38 6.28
N LEU A 67 -8.13 -11.40 6.92
CA LEU A 67 -8.00 -11.34 8.38
C LEU A 67 -9.11 -10.53 9.06
N HIS A 68 -10.19 -10.21 8.33
CA HIS A 68 -11.32 -9.43 8.83
C HIS A 68 -10.88 -8.16 9.56
N ALA A 69 -9.95 -7.40 8.96
CA ALA A 69 -9.54 -6.10 9.46
C ALA A 69 -10.62 -5.04 9.20
N ASP A 70 -10.72 -4.07 10.11
CA ASP A 70 -11.72 -3.01 10.01
C ASP A 70 -11.38 -2.04 8.88
N LEU A 71 -11.98 -2.27 7.73
CA LEU A 71 -11.82 -1.41 6.56
C LEU A 71 -12.54 -0.07 6.78
N PRO A 72 -11.93 1.06 6.35
CA PRO A 72 -12.68 2.30 6.15
C PRO A 72 -13.87 2.09 5.22
N CYS A 73 -14.98 2.80 5.42
CA CYS A 73 -16.18 2.62 4.61
C CYS A 73 -15.91 2.80 3.11
N GLU A 74 -15.02 3.73 2.76
CA GLU A 74 -14.59 3.97 1.39
C GLU A 74 -13.87 2.76 0.80
N PHE A 75 -13.04 2.09 1.60
CA PHE A 75 -12.31 0.89 1.20
C PHE A 75 -13.25 -0.29 1.07
N GLN A 76 -14.17 -0.43 2.03
CA GLN A 76 -15.15 -1.50 2.05
C GLN A 76 -16.01 -1.48 0.79
N ARG A 77 -16.58 -0.33 0.41
CA ARG A 77 -17.39 -0.20 -0.80
C ARG A 77 -16.61 -0.62 -2.06
N VAL A 78 -15.39 -0.10 -2.21
CA VAL A 78 -14.58 -0.41 -3.40
C VAL A 78 -14.16 -1.87 -3.45
N VAL A 79 -13.89 -2.48 -2.29
CA VAL A 79 -13.60 -3.90 -2.20
C VAL A 79 -14.85 -4.72 -2.55
N GLU A 80 -16.02 -4.41 -2.01
CA GLU A 80 -17.26 -5.17 -2.27
C GLU A 80 -17.68 -5.13 -3.75
N GLU A 81 -17.51 -3.98 -4.41
CA GLU A 81 -17.85 -3.78 -5.83
C GLU A 81 -16.73 -4.18 -6.81
N ARG A 82 -15.67 -4.84 -6.36
CA ARG A 82 -14.47 -5.08 -7.18
C ARG A 82 -14.70 -6.18 -8.23
N ASP A 83 -14.25 -5.93 -9.45
CA ASP A 83 -14.08 -6.97 -10.48
C ASP A 83 -12.78 -7.77 -10.25
N SER A 84 -11.75 -7.07 -9.79
CA SER A 84 -10.43 -7.62 -9.43
C SER A 84 -9.77 -6.80 -8.33
N TRP A 85 -8.76 -7.37 -7.66
CA TRP A 85 -8.02 -6.65 -6.62
C TRP A 85 -7.29 -5.43 -7.17
N GLU A 86 -6.76 -5.54 -8.39
CA GLU A 86 -6.13 -4.44 -9.11
C GLU A 86 -7.14 -3.33 -9.42
N SER A 87 -8.35 -3.67 -9.88
CA SER A 87 -9.40 -2.67 -10.11
C SER A 87 -9.79 -1.92 -8.83
N ALA A 88 -9.82 -2.63 -7.68
CA ALA A 88 -10.06 -2.00 -6.39
C ALA A 88 -8.93 -1.01 -6.02
N CYS A 89 -7.66 -1.41 -6.19
CA CYS A 89 -6.51 -0.53 -5.96
C CYS A 89 -6.55 0.72 -6.83
N GLN A 90 -6.86 0.56 -8.13
CA GLN A 90 -7.01 1.67 -9.07
C GLN A 90 -8.11 2.61 -8.60
N ARG A 91 -9.30 2.10 -8.32
CA ARG A 91 -10.47 2.90 -7.93
C ARG A 91 -10.23 3.64 -6.62
N LEU A 92 -9.55 3.03 -5.65
CA LEU A 92 -9.19 3.72 -4.40
C LEU A 92 -8.31 4.95 -4.63
N VAL A 93 -7.30 4.83 -5.48
CA VAL A 93 -6.42 5.97 -5.78
C VAL A 93 -7.15 7.03 -6.60
N LEU A 94 -7.97 6.64 -7.58
CA LEU A 94 -8.75 7.58 -8.38
C LEU A 94 -9.83 8.31 -7.56
N ASP A 95 -10.50 7.61 -6.65
CA ASP A 95 -11.47 8.21 -5.72
C ASP A 95 -10.76 9.21 -4.80
N LEU A 96 -9.58 8.86 -4.27
CA LEU A 96 -8.76 9.76 -3.45
C LEU A 96 -8.36 11.03 -4.21
N LEU A 97 -7.90 10.90 -5.46
CA LEU A 97 -7.53 12.03 -6.31
C LEU A 97 -8.72 12.95 -6.58
N THR A 98 -9.87 12.34 -6.90
CA THR A 98 -11.12 13.05 -7.16
C THR A 98 -11.60 13.81 -5.93
N GLN A 99 -11.59 13.18 -4.75
CA GLN A 99 -11.98 13.79 -3.48
C GLN A 99 -11.13 15.00 -3.10
N ASN A 100 -9.88 15.04 -3.54
CA ASN A 100 -8.96 16.14 -3.28
C ASN A 100 -8.79 17.09 -4.48
N ALA A 101 -9.56 16.92 -5.56
CA ALA A 101 -9.47 17.70 -6.79
C ALA A 101 -8.05 17.78 -7.39
N ILE A 102 -7.33 16.65 -7.41
CA ILE A 102 -5.94 16.55 -7.88
C ILE A 102 -5.88 15.64 -9.11
N SER A 103 -5.10 16.04 -10.11
CA SER A 103 -4.82 15.22 -11.30
C SER A 103 -3.66 14.25 -11.06
N LEU A 104 -3.49 13.25 -11.94
CA LEU A 104 -2.33 12.35 -11.88
C LEU A 104 -1.00 13.10 -12.11
N ASP A 105 -1.01 14.15 -12.93
CA ASP A 105 0.17 14.97 -13.18
C ASP A 105 0.58 15.76 -11.94
N GLU A 106 -0.42 16.30 -11.23
CA GLU A 106 -0.22 17.00 -9.96
C GLU A 106 0.23 16.02 -8.86
N LEU A 107 -0.28 14.79 -8.83
CA LEU A 107 0.23 13.75 -7.94
C LEU A 107 1.71 13.46 -8.20
N ALA A 108 2.09 13.26 -9.46
CA ALA A 108 3.48 13.01 -9.84
C ALA A 108 4.39 14.19 -9.44
N ARG A 109 3.96 15.42 -9.69
CA ARG A 109 4.67 16.64 -9.26
C ARG A 109 4.90 16.67 -7.75
N ARG A 110 3.86 16.41 -6.94
CA ARG A 110 3.99 16.43 -5.47
C ARG A 110 4.90 15.33 -4.94
N LEU A 111 4.86 14.16 -5.56
CA LEU A 111 5.77 13.05 -5.22
C LEU A 111 7.22 13.45 -5.51
N ASP A 112 7.49 14.03 -6.68
CA ASP A 112 8.82 14.49 -7.05
C ASP A 112 9.33 15.61 -6.13
N GLU A 113 8.50 16.59 -5.79
CA GLU A 113 8.80 17.65 -4.81
C GLU A 113 9.08 17.10 -3.40
N SER A 114 8.61 15.90 -3.11
CA SER A 114 8.84 15.18 -1.85
C SER A 114 10.07 14.27 -1.90
N GLY A 115 10.89 14.34 -2.96
CA GLY A 115 12.07 13.48 -3.15
C GLY A 115 11.74 12.08 -3.67
N ILE A 116 10.50 11.82 -4.09
CA ILE A 116 10.07 10.56 -4.69
C ILE A 116 10.07 10.73 -6.21
N HIS A 117 11.23 10.50 -6.81
CA HIS A 117 11.47 10.72 -8.24
C HIS A 117 10.72 9.70 -9.12
N ILE A 118 9.46 9.98 -9.40
CA ILE A 118 8.61 9.22 -10.30
C ILE A 118 7.95 10.17 -11.29
N ASN A 119 8.06 9.86 -12.58
CA ASN A 119 7.45 10.71 -13.60
C ASN A 119 5.95 10.40 -13.78
N THR A 120 5.24 11.36 -14.38
CA THR A 120 3.81 11.27 -14.67
C THR A 120 3.43 9.99 -15.40
N THR A 121 4.16 9.60 -16.44
CA THR A 121 3.86 8.39 -17.23
C THR A 121 3.95 7.13 -16.38
N GLN A 122 4.91 7.06 -15.45
CA GLN A 122 5.04 5.95 -14.50
C GLN A 122 3.87 5.93 -13.51
N VAL A 123 3.49 7.08 -12.93
CA VAL A 123 2.33 7.19 -12.04
C VAL A 123 1.06 6.74 -12.75
N GLN A 124 0.80 7.26 -13.95
CA GLN A 124 -0.34 6.89 -14.78
C GLN A 124 -0.36 5.38 -15.07
N SER A 125 0.79 4.78 -15.44
CA SER A 125 0.92 3.35 -15.70
C SER A 125 0.65 2.49 -14.45
N LEU A 126 1.14 2.90 -13.29
CA LEU A 126 0.92 2.20 -12.02
C LEU A 126 -0.55 2.25 -11.60
N VAL A 127 -1.15 3.45 -11.63
CA VAL A 127 -2.54 3.67 -11.21
C VAL A 127 -3.51 3.01 -12.18
N SER A 128 -3.33 3.18 -13.50
CA SER A 128 -4.21 2.55 -14.50
C SER A 128 -4.22 1.03 -14.44
N LYS A 129 -3.09 0.40 -14.08
CA LYS A 129 -3.01 -1.06 -13.90
C LYS A 129 -3.46 -1.52 -12.52
N GLY A 130 -3.64 -0.61 -11.56
CA GLY A 130 -3.89 -0.95 -10.16
C GLY A 130 -2.79 -1.79 -9.50
N SER A 131 -1.59 -1.83 -10.09
CA SER A 131 -0.52 -2.73 -9.69
C SER A 131 0.69 -1.93 -9.21
N PHE A 132 0.62 -1.48 -7.96
CA PHE A 132 1.68 -0.75 -7.28
C PHE A 132 1.99 -1.35 -5.90
N SER A 133 3.15 -1.01 -5.34
CA SER A 133 3.58 -1.49 -4.03
C SER A 133 2.80 -0.80 -2.91
N LEU A 134 2.74 -1.43 -1.74
CA LEU A 134 2.27 -0.77 -0.52
C LEU A 134 3.12 0.47 -0.20
N ALA A 135 4.43 0.41 -0.45
CA ALA A 135 5.32 1.56 -0.31
C ALA A 135 4.87 2.76 -1.17
N PHE A 136 4.44 2.53 -2.42
CA PHE A 136 3.90 3.59 -3.27
C PHE A 136 2.60 4.18 -2.72
N LEU A 137 1.69 3.37 -2.17
CA LEU A 137 0.50 3.90 -1.51
C LEU A 137 0.86 4.79 -0.31
N LEU A 138 1.84 4.38 0.51
CA LEU A 138 2.30 5.17 1.65
C LEU A 138 2.93 6.51 1.22
N GLN A 139 3.64 6.51 0.09
CA GLN A 139 4.16 7.71 -0.56
C GLN A 139 3.03 8.63 -1.03
N VAL A 140 1.99 8.07 -1.66
CA VAL A 140 0.76 8.82 -2.00
C VAL A 140 0.13 9.39 -0.73
N GLY A 141 0.04 8.61 0.35
CA GLY A 141 -0.50 9.02 1.65
C GLY A 141 0.25 10.17 2.32
N TYR A 142 1.53 10.35 2.00
CA TYR A 142 2.33 11.48 2.48
C TYR A 142 1.96 12.79 1.78
N VAL A 143 1.82 12.76 0.45
CA VAL A 143 1.51 13.96 -0.35
C VAL A 143 0.01 14.26 -0.44
N LEU A 144 -0.81 13.26 -0.11
CA LEU A 144 -2.25 13.29 -0.20
C LEU A 144 -2.86 12.55 0.99
N PRO A 145 -3.52 13.25 1.94
CA PRO A 145 -4.08 12.59 3.11
C PRO A 145 -5.08 11.49 2.71
N ILE A 146 -4.73 10.24 3.01
CA ILE A 146 -5.62 9.10 2.86
C ILE A 146 -6.36 8.93 4.18
N ARG A 147 -7.67 9.22 4.18
CA ARG A 147 -8.51 9.05 5.36
C ARG A 147 -8.42 7.61 5.87
N ALA A 148 -8.27 7.45 7.18
CA ALA A 148 -8.20 6.17 7.87
C ALA A 148 -6.98 5.30 7.52
N LEU A 149 -5.97 5.84 6.83
CA LEU A 149 -4.66 5.20 6.71
C LEU A 149 -3.95 5.12 8.08
N GLU A 150 -4.25 6.05 8.98
CA GLU A 150 -3.81 6.07 10.37
C GLU A 150 -4.23 4.82 11.16
N ARG A 151 -5.21 4.05 10.67
CA ARG A 151 -5.56 2.74 11.27
C ARG A 151 -4.51 1.66 11.01
N TYR A 152 -3.61 1.86 10.05
CA TYR A 152 -2.64 0.86 9.62
C TYR A 152 -1.20 1.30 9.82
N VAL A 153 -0.96 2.61 9.82
CA VAL A 153 0.38 3.20 9.91
C VAL A 153 0.28 4.58 10.55
N ASP A 154 1.21 4.89 11.47
CA ASP A 154 1.23 6.20 12.11
C ASP A 154 1.69 7.29 11.13
N LEU A 155 1.00 8.44 11.12
CA LEU A 155 1.37 9.57 10.26
C LEU A 155 2.79 10.08 10.56
N SER A 156 3.25 9.98 11.81
CA SER A 156 4.61 10.31 12.20
C SER A 156 5.64 9.37 11.57
N ASP A 157 5.31 8.09 11.39
CA ASP A 157 6.18 7.14 10.70
C ASP A 157 6.23 7.41 9.18
N ILE A 158 5.12 7.84 8.58
CA ILE A 158 5.10 8.31 7.18
C ILE A 158 6.00 9.54 7.01
N ALA A 159 5.83 10.56 7.86
CA ALA A 159 6.64 11.77 7.81
C ALA A 159 8.14 11.48 8.04
N LYS A 160 8.45 10.56 8.97
CA LYS A 160 9.82 10.10 9.20
C LYS A 160 10.39 9.42 7.95
N ALA A 161 9.65 8.51 7.32
CA ALA A 161 10.10 7.83 6.10
C ALA A 161 10.38 8.83 4.96
N ALA A 162 9.54 9.86 4.79
CA ALA A 162 9.77 10.93 3.83
C ALA A 162 11.06 11.70 4.14
N SER A 163 11.25 12.13 5.39
CA SER A 163 12.45 12.87 5.81
C SER A 163 13.74 12.07 5.59
N GLU A 164 13.73 10.77 5.89
CA GLU A 164 14.88 9.90 5.67
C GLU A 164 15.17 9.71 4.17
N SER A 165 14.13 9.63 3.32
CA SER A 165 14.32 9.45 1.88
C SER A 165 14.94 10.66 1.19
N VAL A 166 14.67 11.87 1.66
CA VAL A 166 15.30 13.09 1.13
C VAL A 166 16.79 13.15 1.53
N LEU A 167 17.15 12.57 2.68
CA LEU A 167 18.52 12.55 3.20
C LEU A 167 19.39 11.44 2.59
N THR A 168 18.81 10.49 1.87
CA THR A 168 19.52 9.39 1.18
C THR A 168 19.19 9.42 -0.32
N PRO A 169 19.86 10.29 -1.10
CA PRO A 169 19.69 10.35 -2.56
C PRO A 169 20.22 9.10 -3.27
#